data_AF-A0A943BKE1-F1
#
_entry.id   AF-A0A943BKE1-F1
#
_cell.length_a   1.000
_cell.length_b   1.000
_cell.length_c   1.000
_cell.angle_alpha   90.00
_cell.angle_beta   90.00
_cell.angle_gamma   90.00
#
_symmetry.space_group_name_H-M   'P 1'
#
loop_
_entity.id
_entity.type
_entity.pdbx_description
1 polymer ?
#
loop_
_entity_poly.entity_id
_entity_poly.type
_entity_poly.pdbx_seq_one_letter_code
_entity_poly.pdbx_strand_id
1 'polypeptide(L)' 'MAVFDGCEGNAKTWVLEEMDCPQCGKVLEYYTSRGRIVEDVTCDCGYVLKAQEPIPMPTKREE' A
#
# COMPACT_ATOMS: atom_id res chain seq x y z
N MET A 1 7.65 -30.91 -7.85
CA MET A 1 6.55 -30.15 -7.24
C MET A 1 6.74 -28.71 -7.72
N ALA A 2 6.27 -28.32 -8.91
CA ALA A 2 4.89 -27.97 -9.24
C ALA A 2 4.31 -26.91 -8.28
N VAL A 3 4.58 -25.62 -8.56
CA VAL A 3 3.54 -24.61 -8.81
C VAL A 3 4.13 -23.55 -9.73
N PHE A 4 3.59 -23.52 -10.94
CA PHE A 4 3.80 -22.52 -11.95
C PHE A 4 3.04 -21.28 -11.46
N ASP A 5 3.71 -20.32 -10.80
CA ASP A 5 3.09 -19.04 -10.49
C ASP A 5 3.12 -18.20 -11.76
N GLY A 6 2.13 -18.45 -12.61
CA GLY A 6 1.83 -17.64 -13.77
C GLY A 6 1.44 -16.25 -13.31
N CYS A 7 2.41 -15.34 -13.28
CA CYS A 7 2.16 -13.90 -13.15
C CYS A 7 1.71 -13.32 -14.51
N GLU A 8 0.74 -13.99 -15.15
CA GLU A 8 -0.02 -13.49 -16.28
C GLU A 8 -1.25 -12.75 -15.73
N GLY A 9 -1.00 -11.58 -15.15
CA GLY A 9 -2.03 -10.73 -14.55
C GLY A 9 -1.82 -9.28 -14.93
N ASN A 10 -2.06 -8.94 -16.20
CA ASN A 10 -2.14 -7.56 -16.66
C ASN A 10 -3.40 -6.92 -16.06
N ALA A 11 -3.32 -6.47 -14.81
CA ALA A 11 -4.42 -5.75 -14.16
C ALA A 11 -3.84 -4.66 -13.27
N LYS A 12 -4.48 -3.48 -13.30
CA LYS A 12 -4.38 -2.44 -12.26
C LYS A 12 -4.94 -2.98 -10.93
N THR A 13 -4.43 -4.09 -10.45
CA THR A 13 -4.85 -4.73 -9.21
C THR A 13 -4.00 -4.16 -8.10
N TRP A 14 -4.65 -3.67 -7.05
CA TRP A 14 -3.96 -3.31 -5.82
C TRP A 14 -3.41 -4.59 -5.20
N VAL A 15 -2.15 -4.56 -4.80
CA VAL A 15 -1.49 -5.66 -4.11
C VAL A 15 -1.87 -5.55 -2.64
N LEU A 16 -2.52 -6.57 -2.10
CA LEU A 16 -2.74 -6.67 -0.66
C LEU A 16 -1.41 -7.08 -0.02
N GLU A 17 -0.89 -6.26 0.87
CA GLU A 17 0.29 -6.55 1.68
C GLU A 17 -0.08 -6.57 3.16
N GLU A 18 0.64 -7.40 3.92
CA GLU A 18 0.49 -7.52 5.36
C GLU A 18 1.77 -7.04 6.06
N MET A 19 1.63 -6.28 7.14
CA MET A 19 2.75 -5.89 7.98
C MET A 19 2.39 -5.99 9.46
N ASP A 20 3.37 -6.28 10.31
CA ASP A 20 3.21 -6.13 11.75
C ASP A 20 3.20 -4.65 12.16
N CYS A 21 2.22 -4.28 12.99
CA CYS A 21 2.13 -2.94 13.54
C CYS A 21 3.30 -2.72 14.51
N PRO A 22 4.17 -1.70 14.29
CA PRO A 22 5.30 -1.44 15.19
C PRO A 22 4.88 -1.00 16.60
N GLN A 23 3.61 -0.64 16.80
CA GLN A 23 3.07 -0.20 18.08
C GLN A 23 2.50 -1.34 18.94
N CYS A 24 1.91 -2.38 18.32
CA CYS A 24 1.20 -3.43 19.05
C CYS A 24 1.48 -4.86 18.56
N GLY A 25 2.20 -5.03 17.46
CA GLY A 25 2.50 -6.33 16.85
C GLY A 25 1.32 -7.01 16.16
N LYS A 26 0.17 -6.34 16.00
CA LYS A 26 -0.96 -6.87 15.23
C LYS A 26 -0.68 -6.81 13.74
N VAL A 27 -1.18 -7.78 13.00
CA VAL A 27 -1.11 -7.80 11.53
C VAL A 27 -2.04 -6.72 10.97
N LEU A 28 -1.49 -5.88 10.11
CA LEU A 28 -2.19 -4.84 9.37
C LEU A 28 -2.20 -5.22 7.89
N GLU A 29 -3.38 -5.27 7.32
CA GLU A 29 -3.62 -5.53 5.90
C GLU A 29 -3.82 -4.19 5.19
N TYR A 30 -2.99 -3.90 4.20
CA TYR A 30 -3.06 -2.64 3.44
C TYR A 30 -2.86 -2.88 1.95
N TYR A 31 -3.49 -2.04 1.14
CA TYR A 31 -3.38 -2.12 -0.31
C TYR A 31 -2.25 -1.23 -0.81
N THR A 32 -1.36 -1.78 -1.63
CA THR A 32 -0.32 -1.05 -2.35
C THR A 32 -0.55 -1.08 -3.85
N SER A 33 -0.21 0.02 -4.52
CA SER A 33 -0.18 0.12 -5.97
C SER A 33 1.20 0.61 -6.37
N ARG A 34 1.94 -0.24 -7.09
CA ARG A 34 3.33 0.02 -7.52
C ARG A 34 4.25 0.42 -6.34
N GLY A 35 4.07 -0.22 -5.17
CA GLY A 35 4.86 0.01 -3.96
C GLY A 35 4.46 1.26 -3.15
N ARG A 36 3.28 1.84 -3.41
CA ARG A 36 2.71 2.95 -2.62
C ARG A 36 1.38 2.55 -2.03
N ILE A 37 1.17 2.87 -0.76
CA ILE A 37 -0.08 2.62 -0.06
C ILE A 37 -1.17 3.49 -0.68
N VAL A 38 -2.28 2.88 -1.12
CA VAL A 38 -3.36 3.61 -1.81
C VAL A 38 -4.47 4.12 -0.90
N GLU A 39 -4.59 3.57 0.31
CA GLU A 39 -5.66 3.88 1.27
C GLU A 39 -5.11 3.99 2.69
N ASP A 40 -5.72 4.83 3.53
CA ASP A 40 -5.34 4.89 4.93
C ASP A 40 -5.86 3.67 5.71
N VAL A 41 -4.97 3.04 6.48
CA VAL A 41 -5.30 1.88 7.31
C VAL A 41 -5.09 2.25 8.76
N THR A 42 -6.15 2.13 9.54
CA THR A 42 -6.10 2.39 10.98
C THR A 42 -5.99 1.07 11.73
N CYS A 43 -4.92 0.93 12.52
CA CYS A 43 -4.77 -0.15 13.46
C CYS A 43 -5.67 0.07 14.67
N ASP A 44 -6.17 -1.03 15.23
CA ASP A 44 -6.97 -1.06 16.47
C ASP A 44 -6.24 -0.43 17.69
N CYS A 45 -4.90 -0.36 17.67
CA CYS A 45 -4.13 0.33 18.71
C CYS A 45 -4.10 1.86 18.58
N GLY A 46 -4.65 2.42 17.49
CA GLY A 46 -4.62 3.85 17.18
C GLY A 46 -3.50 4.28 16.23
N TYR A 47 -2.66 3.36 15.75
CA TYR A 47 -1.66 3.66 14.72
C TYR A 47 -2.34 3.83 13.36
N VAL A 48 -2.13 4.96 12.69
CA VAL A 48 -2.70 5.23 11.36
C VAL A 48 -1.60 5.15 10.31
N LEU A 49 -1.68 4.15 9.44
CA LEU A 49 -0.87 4.02 8.25
C LEU A 49 -1.51 4.88 7.15
N LYS A 50 -0.95 6.06 6.90
CA LYS A 50 -1.49 6.99 5.88
C LYS A 50 -1.20 6.49 4.47
N ALA A 51 -2.18 6.63 3.58
CA ALA A 51 -1.98 6.47 2.14
C ALA A 51 -0.82 7.35 1.68
N GLN A 52 0.09 6.77 0.88
CA GLN A 52 1.13 7.53 0.22
C GLN A 52 0.52 8.12 -1.05
N GLU A 53 -0.16 9.24 -0.90
CA GLU A 53 -0.64 10.02 -2.03
C GLU A 53 0.52 10.24 -3.01
N PRO A 54 0.28 10.10 -4.33
CA PRO A 54 1.31 10.44 -5.29
C PRO A 54 1.67 11.90 -5.05
N ILE A 55 2.91 12.14 -4.59
CA ILE A 55 3.50 13.48 -4.46
C ILE A 55 3.03 14.31 -5.66
N PRO A 56 2.18 15.33 -5.46
CA PRO A 56 1.76 16.16 -6.56
C PRO A 56 3.04 16.72 -7.15
N MET A 57 3.28 16.43 -8.43
CA MET A 57 4.37 17.04 -9.18
C MET A 57 4.27 18.55 -8.91
N PRO A 58 5.38 19.25 -8.58
CA PRO A 58 5.30 20.68 -8.30
C PRO A 58 4.65 21.32 -9.52
N THR A 59 3.42 21.80 -9.37
CA THR A 59 2.81 22.67 -10.36
C THR A 59 3.80 23.82 -10.51
N LYS A 60 4.41 23.93 -11.68
CA LYS A 60 5.31 25.04 -11.96
C LYS A 60 4.46 26.28 -11.75
N ARG A 61 4.79 27.04 -10.71
CA ARG A 61 4.27 28.37 -10.50
C ARG A 61 4.94 29.22 -11.57
N GLU A 62 4.33 29.28 -12.75
CA GLU A 62 4.57 30.38 -13.68
C GLU A 62 3.85 31.60 -13.09
N GLU A 63 4.63 32.46 -12.43
CA GLU A 63 4.49 33.91 -12.53
C GLU A 63 5.85 34.58 -12.33
#